data_AF-A0AAW4L1N1-F1
#
_entry.id   AF-A0AAW4L1N1-F1
#
_cell.length_a   1.000
_cell.length_b   1.000
_cell.length_c   1.000
_cell.angle_alpha   90.00
_cell.angle_beta   90.00
_cell.angle_gamma   90.00
#
_symmetry.space_group_name_H-M   'P 1'
#
loop_
_entity.id
_entity.type
_entity.pdbx_description
1 polymer ?
#
loop_
_entity_poly.entity_id
_entity_poly.type
_entity_poly.pdbx_seq_one_letter_code
_entity_poly.pdbx_strand_id
1 'polypeptide(L)' 'MTEGFAKSKFYGITLQMRRAAVSIPSNIVGGTARFFSKRALKFLNIAGGSLSELDTQVR' A
#
# COMPACT_ATOMS: atom_id res chain seq x y z
N MET A 1 -6.03 -11.20 8.62
CA MET A 1 -5.18 -10.12 9.16
C MET A 1 -5.93 -8.90 9.71
N THR A 2 -7.23 -8.69 9.46
CA THR A 2 -7.97 -7.53 10.05
C THR A 2 -9.21 -7.90 10.88
N GLU A 3 -9.50 -9.19 11.05
CA GLU A 3 -10.72 -9.64 11.73
C GLU A 3 -10.68 -9.50 13.26
N GLY A 4 -9.49 -9.29 13.84
CA GLY A 4 -9.30 -9.16 15.29
C GLY A 4 -9.27 -7.72 15.84
N PHE A 5 -9.37 -6.69 14.99
CA PHE A 5 -9.30 -5.30 15.45
C PHE A 5 -10.67 -4.82 15.97
N ALA A 6 -10.77 -4.57 17.27
CA ALA A 6 -12.00 -4.15 17.94
C ALA A 6 -12.65 -2.90 17.27
N LYS A 7 -13.96 -3.02 17.01
CA LYS A 7 -14.77 -2.26 16.03
C LYS A 7 -14.85 -0.72 16.16
N SER A 8 -14.24 -0.07 17.15
CA SER A 8 -14.51 1.36 17.42
C SER A 8 -13.32 2.31 17.27
N LYS A 9 -12.12 1.95 17.73
CA LYS A 9 -10.94 2.84 17.69
C LYS A 9 -9.97 2.58 16.53
N PHE A 10 -10.09 1.44 15.87
CA PHE A 10 -9.15 1.01 14.83
C PHE A 10 -9.72 1.07 13.42
N TYR A 11 -10.96 1.52 13.22
CA TYR A 11 -11.60 1.47 11.91
C TYR A 11 -10.86 2.31 10.85
N GLY A 12 -10.37 3.49 11.24
CA GLY A 12 -9.56 4.36 10.37
C GLY A 12 -8.22 3.74 9.98
N ILE A 13 -7.48 3.23 10.96
CA ILE A 13 -6.17 2.58 10.74
C ILE A 13 -6.35 1.29 9.94
N THR A 14 -7.35 0.47 10.27
CA THR A 14 -7.66 -0.77 9.53
C THR A 14 -7.97 -0.48 8.06
N LEU A 15 -8.72 0.60 7.79
CA LEU A 15 -9.00 1.03 6.42
C LEU A 15 -7.73 1.54 5.71
N GLN A 16 -6.88 2.29 6.39
CA GLN A 16 -5.58 2.75 5.86
C GLN A 16 -4.67 1.57 5.51
N MET A 17 -4.51 0.60 6.42
CA MET A 17 -3.72 -0.60 6.20
C MET A 17 -4.22 -1.40 4.99
N ARG A 18 -5.55 -1.59 4.87
CA ARG A 18 -6.13 -2.28 3.71
C ARG A 18 -5.85 -1.54 2.41
N ARG A 19 -5.96 -0.22 2.40
CA ARG A 19 -5.67 0.61 1.23
C ARG A 19 -4.19 0.56 0.85
N ALA A 20 -3.29 0.67 1.83
CA ALA A 20 -1.86 0.57 1.62
C ALA A 20 -1.47 -0.81 1.05
N ALA A 21 -1.98 -1.89 1.64
CA ALA A 21 -1.74 -3.26 1.18
C ALA A 21 -2.19 -3.51 -0.27
N VAL A 22 -3.35 -3.00 -0.68
CA VAL A 22 -3.84 -3.14 -2.07
C VAL A 22 -3.10 -2.22 -3.05
N SER A 23 -2.63 -1.06 -2.58
CA SER A 23 -1.88 -0.09 -3.39
C SER A 23 -0.53 -0.62 -3.87
N ILE A 24 0.18 -1.41 -3.05
CA ILE A 24 1.51 -1.95 -3.36
C ILE A 24 1.51 -2.77 -4.68
N PRO A 25 0.76 -3.88 -4.81
CA PRO A 25 0.77 -4.68 -6.03
C PRO A 25 0.16 -3.93 -7.22
N SER A 26 -0.84 -3.07 -6.99
CA SER A 26 -1.48 -2.27 -8.05
C SER A 26 -0.49 -1.32 -8.72
N ASN A 27 0.35 -0.66 -7.93
CA ASN A 27 1.38 0.23 -8.45
C ASN A 27 2.55 -0.54 -9.08
N ILE A 28 2.95 -1.69 -8.54
CA ILE A 28 3.98 -2.54 -9.18
C ILE A 28 3.53 -2.94 -10.59
N VAL A 29 2.29 -3.46 -10.74
CA VAL A 29 1.74 -3.85 -12.04
C VAL A 29 1.64 -2.65 -12.99
N GLY A 30 1.11 -1.51 -12.49
CA GLY A 30 1.01 -0.27 -13.26
C GLY A 30 2.37 0.28 -13.73
N GLY A 31 3.43 0.04 -12.97
CA GLY A 31 4.81 0.36 -13.32
C GLY A 31 5.38 -0.61 -14.37
N THR A 32 5.16 -1.92 -14.20
CA THR A 32 5.66 -2.94 -15.15
C THR A 32 5.02 -2.86 -16.52
N ALA A 33 3.75 -2.47 -16.63
CA ALA A 33 3.08 -2.27 -17.93
C ALA A 33 3.71 -1.13 -18.78
N ARG A 34 4.63 -0.34 -18.20
CA ARG A 34 5.24 0.85 -18.82
C ARG A 34 6.77 0.73 -18.88
N PHE A 35 7.25 -0.46 -19.23
CA PHE A 35 8.67 -0.85 -19.31
C PHE A 35 9.59 0.31 -19.78
N PHE A 36 10.67 0.53 -19.02
CA PHE A 36 11.77 1.46 -19.32
C PHE A 36 11.44 2.95 -19.37
N SER A 37 10.28 3.38 -18.86
CA SER A 37 9.95 4.81 -18.76
C SER A 37 10.19 5.39 -17.37
N LYS A 38 10.54 6.69 -17.29
CA LYS A 38 10.57 7.45 -16.02
C LYS A 38 9.25 7.33 -15.22
N ARG A 39 8.13 7.00 -15.87
CA ARG A 39 6.85 6.75 -15.20
C ARG A 39 6.85 5.46 -14.40
N ALA A 40 7.53 4.40 -14.85
CA ALA A 40 7.63 3.15 -14.10
C ALA A 40 8.28 3.36 -12.72
N LEU A 41 9.34 4.18 -12.65
CA LEU A 41 9.98 4.56 -11.37
C LEU A 41 9.02 5.29 -10.42
N LYS A 42 8.15 6.17 -10.95
CA LYS A 42 7.14 6.84 -10.12
C LYS A 42 6.18 5.84 -9.48
N PHE A 43 5.75 4.81 -10.22
CA PHE A 43 4.88 3.76 -9.67
C PHE A 43 5.59 2.93 -8.60
N LEU A 44 6.86 2.57 -8.81
CA LEU A 44 7.65 1.85 -7.80
C LEU A 44 7.86 2.70 -6.53
N ASN A 45 8.09 4.00 -6.66
CA ASN A 45 8.18 4.90 -5.51
C ASN A 45 6.86 4.97 -4.72
N ILE A 46 5.71 4.99 -5.40
CA ILE A 46 4.41 4.96 -4.73
C ILE A 46 4.21 3.62 -3.99
N ALA A 47 4.57 2.50 -4.62
CA ALA A 47 4.51 1.18 -3.99
C ALA A 47 5.40 1.11 -2.73
N GLY A 48 6.62 1.65 -2.79
CA GLY A 48 7.53 1.75 -1.65
C GLY A 48 6.97 2.61 -0.51
N GLY A 49 6.34 3.75 -0.83
CA GLY A 49 5.67 4.59 0.16
C GLY A 49 4.51 3.86 0.86
N SER A 50 3.67 3.17 0.10
CA SER A 50 2.58 2.36 0.67
C SER A 50 3.09 1.21 1.55
N LEU A 51 4.22 0.59 1.19
CA LEU A 51 4.86 -0.45 2.02
C LEU A 51 5.35 0.14 3.35
N SER A 52 6.04 1.28 3.32
CA SER A 52 6.54 1.93 4.53
C SER A 52 5.41 2.39 5.46
N GLU A 53 4.30 2.89 4.90
CA GLU A 53 3.11 3.25 5.68
C GLU A 53 2.50 2.01 6.36
N LEU A 54 2.33 0.93 5.60
CA LEU A 54 1.77 -0.32 6.11
C LEU A 54 2.65 -0.91 7.22
N ASP A 55 3.96 -0.97 7.00
CA ASP A 55 4.94 -1.48 7.97
C ASP A 55 4.93 -0.67 9.28
N THR A 56 4.71 0.65 9.19
CA THR A 56 4.55 1.54 10.36
C THR A 56 3.23 1.28 11.11
N GLN A 57 2.15 0.93 10.41
CA GLN A 57 0.84 0.65 11.02
C GLN A 57 0.73 -0.79 11.56
N VAL A 58 1.58 -1.71 11.11
CA VAL A 58 1.63 -3.11 11.55
C VAL A 58 2.48 -3.30 12.81
N ARG A 59 3.54 -2.49 12.98
CA ARG A 59 4.37 -2.48 14.19
C ARG A 59 3.65 -1.88 15.39
#